data_AF-A0A7J7S3R8-F1
#
_entry.id   AF-A0A7J7S3R8-F1
#
_cell.length_a   1.000
_cell.length_b   1.000
_cell.length_c   1.000
_cell.angle_alpha   90.00
_cell.angle_beta   90.00
_cell.angle_gamma   90.00
#
_symmetry.space_group_name_H-M   'P 1'
#
loop_
_entity.id
_entity.type
_entity.pdbx_description
1 polymer ?
#
loop_
_entity_poly.entity_id
_entity_poly.type
_entity_poly.pdbx_seq_one_letter_code
_entity_poly.pdbx_strand_id
1 'polypeptide(L)'
;MESRRTGGQTPPLPCVQWRELSELRSWARRGLLSLAEGGRGGLRVSLVRLLPPPVLLSSRDGHVSLVRELKAALGSPPGALVLAVGGGGLLAGVSAGLAEVGWQHVPIVAMETRGAHCFNAAVEAGRLVTLPSITSVAKCLGAKTVAARALACTQELRILSEVVEDSEAVTAVQRFLDDERMLVEPACGAALAAIYSGLLGKLQAAGRLSPTLASVVVIVCGGNSIDSRELQELKAQLGQS
;
A
#
# COMPACT_ATOMS: atom_id res chain seq x y z
N MET A 1 35.73 -28.51 32.25
CA MET A 1 35.00 -27.45 32.95
C MET A 1 34.65 -26.39 31.91
N GLU A 2 33.36 -26.31 31.61
CA GLU A 2 32.74 -25.71 30.41
C GLU A 2 33.12 -24.24 30.17
N SER A 3 33.62 -23.94 28.97
CA SER A 3 33.74 -22.58 28.44
C SER A 3 32.39 -22.13 27.88
N ARG A 4 31.66 -21.30 28.62
CA ARG A 4 30.42 -20.66 28.16
C ARG A 4 30.76 -19.61 27.10
N ARG A 5 30.59 -19.94 25.83
CA ARG A 5 30.43 -18.95 24.75
C ARG A 5 29.06 -18.30 24.89
N THR A 6 29.03 -17.06 25.36
CA THR A 6 27.86 -16.19 25.23
C THR A 6 27.70 -15.83 23.77
N GLY A 7 26.84 -16.57 23.06
CA GLY A 7 26.39 -16.22 21.73
C GLY A 7 25.62 -14.91 21.78
N GLY A 8 26.28 -13.81 21.41
CA GLY A 8 25.61 -12.54 21.14
C GLY A 8 24.70 -12.72 19.93
N GLN A 9 23.41 -12.94 20.17
CA GLN A 9 22.40 -12.76 19.13
C GLN A 9 22.30 -11.26 18.86
N THR A 10 22.87 -10.81 17.76
CA THR A 10 22.50 -9.54 17.15
C THR A 10 21.00 -9.58 16.86
N PRO A 11 20.21 -8.59 17.31
CA PRO A 11 18.79 -8.55 16.97
C PRO A 11 18.64 -8.50 15.44
N PRO A 12 17.62 -9.16 14.86
CA PRO A 12 17.39 -9.10 13.43
C PRO A 12 17.25 -7.64 12.99
N LEU A 13 17.90 -7.29 11.88
CA LEU A 13 17.73 -5.97 11.27
C LEU A 13 16.25 -5.74 10.97
N PRO A 14 15.70 -4.53 11.21
CA PRO A 14 14.29 -4.27 10.95
C PRO A 14 13.98 -4.49 9.46
N CYS A 15 12.90 -5.23 9.17
CA CYS A 15 12.44 -5.47 7.80
C CYS A 15 11.76 -4.24 7.20
N VAL A 16 11.43 -3.26 8.04
CA VAL A 16 10.76 -2.01 7.68
C VAL A 16 11.64 -0.81 8.00
N GLN A 17 11.82 0.07 7.02
CA GLN A 17 12.35 1.41 7.26
C GLN A 17 11.19 2.39 7.46
N TRP A 18 11.12 2.98 8.66
CA TRP A 18 10.09 3.95 9.03
C TRP A 18 10.51 5.36 8.62
N ARG A 19 9.60 6.06 7.93
CA ARG A 19 9.67 7.52 7.77
C ARG A 19 8.31 8.11 8.14
N GLU A 20 8.28 8.78 9.28
CA GLU A 20 7.17 9.68 9.62
C GLU A 20 7.31 10.92 8.72
N LEU A 21 6.25 11.27 8.00
CA LEU A 21 6.22 12.50 7.18
C LEU A 21 6.06 13.73 8.07
N SER A 22 7.01 13.98 8.97
CA SER A 22 7.03 15.16 9.85
C SER A 22 7.28 16.49 9.12
N GLU A 23 7.37 16.49 7.79
CA GLU A 23 7.53 17.68 6.93
C GLU A 23 6.30 17.93 6.02
N LEU A 24 5.10 17.56 6.50
CA LEU A 24 3.78 17.81 5.85
C LEU A 24 3.36 19.29 5.76
N ARG A 25 4.29 20.25 5.84
CA ARG A 25 4.00 21.67 5.50
C ARG A 25 4.04 21.90 3.99
N SER A 26 4.74 21.10 3.19
CA SER A 26 4.85 21.33 1.74
C SER A 26 3.63 20.85 0.93
N TRP A 27 2.84 19.88 1.42
CA TRP A 27 1.71 19.31 0.67
C TRP A 27 0.42 20.10 0.85
N ALA A 28 0.17 20.62 2.06
CA ALA A 28 -0.86 21.63 2.31
C ALA A 28 -0.64 22.89 1.47
N ARG A 29 0.63 23.31 1.31
CA ARG A 29 1.02 24.46 0.46
C ARG A 29 0.84 24.21 -1.05
N ARG A 30 0.70 22.95 -1.49
CA ARG A 30 0.60 22.57 -2.92
C ARG A 30 -0.81 22.17 -3.35
N GLY A 31 -1.83 22.35 -2.50
CA GLY A 31 -3.25 22.16 -2.86
C GLY A 31 -3.65 20.71 -3.18
N LEU A 32 -2.83 19.73 -2.84
CA LEU A 32 -3.07 18.30 -3.12
C LEU A 32 -4.00 17.62 -2.09
N LEU A 33 -4.31 18.32 -1.00
CA LEU A 33 -5.34 17.99 -0.02
C LEU A 33 -6.12 19.27 0.29
N SER A 34 -7.45 19.23 0.19
CA SER A 34 -8.29 20.27 0.76
C SER A 34 -8.29 20.07 2.28
N LEU A 35 -7.45 20.83 2.99
CA LEU A 35 -7.65 21.05 4.41
C LEU A 35 -8.87 21.97 4.50
N ALA A 36 -9.99 21.44 5.00
CA ALA A 36 -10.99 22.32 5.59
C ALA A 36 -10.29 23.06 6.73
N GLU A 37 -10.00 24.35 6.53
CA GLU A 37 -9.43 25.20 7.56
C GLU A 37 -10.39 25.26 8.74
N GLY A 38 -10.08 24.50 9.79
CA GLY A 38 -10.96 24.38 10.95
C GLY A 38 -10.52 23.31 11.95
N GLY A 39 -9.29 23.41 12.47
CA GLY A 39 -8.86 22.60 13.62
C GLY A 39 -7.41 22.10 13.52
N ARG A 40 -6.67 22.18 14.63
CA ARG A 40 -5.26 21.80 14.77
C ARG A 40 -5.07 20.27 14.69
N GLY A 41 -5.36 19.63 13.55
CA GLY A 41 -5.26 18.18 13.37
C GLY A 41 -5.07 17.79 11.90
N GLY A 42 -3.85 17.88 11.39
CA GLY A 42 -3.52 17.40 10.05
C GLY A 42 -3.48 15.88 9.99
N LEU A 43 -3.93 15.30 8.87
CA LEU A 43 -3.81 13.87 8.58
C LEU A 43 -2.33 13.46 8.59
N ARG A 44 -1.94 12.55 9.48
CA ARG A 44 -0.59 11.96 9.46
C ARG A 44 -0.55 10.80 8.47
N VAL A 45 0.35 10.86 7.51
CA VAL A 45 0.61 9.75 6.60
C VAL A 45 1.94 9.12 6.97
N SER A 46 1.94 7.80 7.17
CA SER A 46 3.14 7.00 7.46
C SER A 46 3.42 6.07 6.29
N LEU A 47 4.64 6.15 5.76
CA LEU A 47 5.10 5.29 4.68
C LEU A 47 5.84 4.08 5.26
N VAL A 48 5.43 2.89 4.85
CA VAL A 48 6.01 1.63 5.28
C VAL A 48 6.68 0.99 4.09
N ARG A 49 7.99 1.11 4.03
CA ARG A 49 8.76 0.43 2.99
C ARG A 49 8.97 -1.02 3.38
N LEU A 50 8.54 -1.93 2.51
CA LEU A 50 9.00 -3.31 2.53
C LEU A 50 10.46 -3.31 2.05
N LEU A 51 11.43 -3.57 2.94
CA LEU A 51 12.79 -3.85 2.50
C LEU A 51 12.83 -5.25 1.90
N PRO A 52 13.58 -5.48 0.80
CA PRO A 52 13.80 -6.82 0.30
C PRO A 52 14.47 -7.65 1.40
N PRO A 53 13.86 -8.72 1.91
CA PRO A 53 14.53 -9.56 2.90
C PRO A 53 15.59 -10.43 2.22
N PRO A 54 16.48 -11.03 3.01
CA PRO A 54 17.04 -12.32 2.63
C PRO A 54 15.90 -13.36 2.49
N VAL A 55 15.48 -13.62 1.24
CA VAL A 55 14.84 -14.86 0.72
C VAL A 55 13.52 -15.39 1.37
N LEU A 56 12.96 -14.80 2.43
CA LEU A 56 11.88 -15.41 3.22
C LEU A 56 10.48 -14.72 3.18
N LEU A 57 10.28 -13.55 2.55
CA LEU A 57 8.95 -12.91 2.43
C LEU A 57 8.14 -13.28 1.16
N SER A 58 8.41 -14.41 0.52
CA SER A 58 7.51 -14.95 -0.51
C SER A 58 6.25 -15.60 0.07
N SER A 59 6.25 -15.82 1.40
CA SER A 59 5.22 -16.58 2.12
C SER A 59 4.31 -15.66 2.94
N ARG A 60 3.06 -16.10 3.14
CA ARG A 60 2.05 -15.47 4.00
C ARG A 60 2.60 -15.01 5.36
N ASP A 61 3.50 -15.81 5.94
CA ASP A 61 4.10 -15.56 7.26
C ASP A 61 4.99 -14.31 7.31
N GLY A 62 5.63 -13.96 6.19
CA GLY A 62 6.45 -12.75 6.07
C GLY A 62 5.62 -11.46 6.11
N HIS A 63 4.42 -11.48 5.53
CA HIS A 63 3.53 -10.33 5.54
C HIS A 63 2.83 -10.12 6.89
N VAL A 64 2.72 -11.16 7.71
CA VAL A 64 2.18 -11.06 9.08
C VAL A 64 3.13 -10.27 9.99
N SER A 65 4.46 -10.45 9.83
CA SER A 65 5.43 -9.72 10.65
C SER A 65 5.37 -8.20 10.43
N LEU A 66 5.03 -7.75 9.20
CA LEU A 66 4.84 -6.32 8.90
C LEU A 66 3.81 -5.67 9.83
N VAL A 67 2.72 -6.36 10.15
CA VAL A 67 1.69 -5.80 11.03
C VAL A 67 2.13 -5.76 12.50
N ARG A 68 2.95 -6.73 12.93
CA ARG A 68 3.58 -6.69 14.26
C ARG A 68 4.54 -5.50 14.37
N GLU A 69 5.34 -5.27 13.34
CA GLU A 69 6.24 -4.11 13.26
C GLU A 69 5.45 -2.80 13.26
N LEU A 70 4.32 -2.74 12.53
CA LEU A 70 3.39 -1.60 12.56
C LEU A 70 2.87 -1.32 13.96
N LYS A 71 2.43 -2.35 14.69
CA LYS A 71 1.95 -2.19 16.05
C LYS A 71 3.04 -1.70 17.00
N ALA A 72 4.25 -2.24 16.87
CA ALA A 72 5.39 -1.81 17.68
C ALA A 72 5.76 -0.34 17.42
N ALA A 73 5.71 0.11 16.15
CA ALA A 73 6.09 1.46 15.77
C ALA A 73 5.01 2.51 16.07
N LEU A 74 3.73 2.22 15.77
CA LEU A 74 2.64 3.19 15.88
C LEU A 74 2.04 3.27 17.30
N GLY A 75 2.14 2.19 18.08
CA GLY A 75 1.53 2.07 19.42
C GLY A 75 -0.02 2.08 19.45
N SER A 76 -0.67 2.53 18.38
CA SER A 76 -2.12 2.63 18.22
C SER A 76 -2.55 2.27 16.79
N PRO A 77 -3.78 1.78 16.59
CA PRO A 77 -4.26 1.40 15.26
C PRO A 77 -4.33 2.63 14.33
N PRO A 78 -3.90 2.52 13.06
CA PRO A 78 -4.09 3.57 12.09
C PRO A 78 -5.56 3.71 11.70
N GLY A 79 -5.95 4.87 11.17
CA GLY A 79 -7.29 5.12 10.66
C GLY A 79 -7.59 4.35 9.36
N ALA A 80 -6.57 4.08 8.55
CA ALA A 80 -6.66 3.20 7.38
C ALA A 80 -5.28 2.64 6.99
N LEU A 81 -5.30 1.49 6.32
CA LEU A 81 -4.14 0.89 5.66
C LEU A 81 -4.36 0.89 4.15
N VAL A 82 -3.35 1.28 3.37
CA VAL A 82 -3.40 1.29 1.92
C VAL A 82 -2.33 0.35 1.38
N LEU A 83 -2.71 -0.52 0.44
CA LEU A 83 -1.80 -1.45 -0.21
C LEU A 83 -2.24 -1.74 -1.63
N ALA A 84 -1.30 -2.11 -2.49
CA ALA A 84 -1.59 -2.58 -3.84
C ALA A 84 -1.93 -4.08 -3.85
N VAL A 85 -2.80 -4.51 -4.76
CA VAL A 85 -3.22 -5.91 -4.89
C VAL A 85 -2.88 -6.46 -6.27
N GLY A 86 -1.98 -7.45 -6.32
CA GLY A 86 -1.82 -8.33 -7.49
C GLY A 86 -2.56 -9.64 -7.26
N GLY A 87 -1.81 -10.72 -6.99
CA GLY A 87 -2.42 -12.02 -6.62
C GLY A 87 -3.07 -12.08 -5.23
N GLY A 88 -2.97 -11.02 -4.42
CA GLY A 88 -3.60 -10.94 -3.10
C GLY A 88 -2.80 -11.48 -1.92
N GLY A 89 -1.54 -11.89 -2.11
CA GLY A 89 -0.67 -12.40 -1.04
C GLY A 89 -0.40 -11.38 0.08
N LEU A 90 -0.07 -10.14 -0.30
CA LEU A 90 0.13 -9.04 0.64
C LEU A 90 -1.16 -8.72 1.42
N LEU A 91 -2.30 -8.62 0.71
CA LEU A 91 -3.60 -8.39 1.33
C LEU A 91 -3.95 -9.49 2.35
N ALA A 92 -3.78 -10.75 1.98
CA ALA A 92 -4.06 -11.89 2.86
C ALA A 92 -3.16 -11.89 4.10
N GLY A 93 -1.87 -11.55 3.95
CA GLY A 93 -0.92 -11.47 5.04
C GLY A 93 -1.18 -10.31 5.99
N VAL A 94 -1.44 -9.11 5.45
CA VAL A 94 -1.83 -7.93 6.25
C VAL A 94 -3.13 -8.19 6.98
N SER A 95 -4.12 -8.80 6.32
CA SER A 95 -5.40 -9.16 6.96
C SER A 95 -5.20 -10.11 8.14
N ALA A 96 -4.37 -11.13 7.98
CA ALA A 96 -4.03 -12.05 9.06
C ALA A 96 -3.28 -11.35 10.20
N GLY A 97 -2.31 -10.49 9.87
CA GLY A 97 -1.58 -9.71 10.87
C GLY A 97 -2.48 -8.75 11.66
N LEU A 98 -3.44 -8.09 10.99
CA LEU A 98 -4.41 -7.21 11.65
C LEU A 98 -5.29 -7.97 12.63
N ALA A 99 -5.74 -9.16 12.24
CA ALA A 99 -6.50 -10.03 13.13
C ALA A 99 -5.67 -10.46 14.35
N GLU A 100 -4.40 -10.81 14.14
CA GLU A 100 -3.51 -11.22 15.22
C GLU A 100 -3.27 -10.10 16.24
N VAL A 101 -3.11 -8.86 15.77
CA VAL A 101 -2.81 -7.73 16.66
C VAL A 101 -4.04 -7.05 17.26
N GLY A 102 -5.26 -7.51 16.94
CA GLY A 102 -6.53 -6.95 17.42
C GLY A 102 -6.99 -5.70 16.69
N TRP A 103 -6.58 -5.51 15.43
CA TRP A 103 -6.87 -4.34 14.59
C TRP A 103 -7.85 -4.67 13.44
N GLN A 104 -8.78 -5.60 13.66
CA GLN A 104 -9.76 -6.03 12.63
C GLN A 104 -10.68 -4.89 12.14
N HIS A 105 -10.83 -3.85 12.95
CA HIS A 105 -11.67 -2.69 12.65
C HIS A 105 -10.99 -1.69 11.69
N VAL A 106 -9.68 -1.81 11.46
CA VAL A 106 -8.93 -0.90 10.59
C VAL A 106 -9.29 -1.20 9.13
N PRO A 107 -9.83 -0.22 8.38
CA PRO A 107 -10.16 -0.43 6.97
C PRO A 107 -8.89 -0.55 6.12
N ILE A 108 -8.93 -1.47 5.16
CA ILE A 108 -7.90 -1.62 4.13
C ILE A 108 -8.41 -1.02 2.82
N VAL A 109 -7.66 -0.10 2.22
CA VAL A 109 -7.86 0.39 0.86
C VAL A 109 -6.97 -0.45 -0.06
N ALA A 110 -7.60 -1.36 -0.80
CA ALA A 110 -6.96 -2.29 -1.71
C ALA A 110 -6.94 -1.69 -3.12
N MET A 111 -5.75 -1.23 -3.53
CA MET A 111 -5.54 -0.48 -4.77
C MET A 111 -5.12 -1.40 -5.92
N GLU A 112 -5.75 -1.23 -7.07
CA GLU A 112 -5.40 -1.87 -8.34
C GLU A 112 -5.37 -0.85 -9.48
N THR A 113 -4.78 -1.21 -10.63
CA THR A 113 -4.89 -0.43 -11.86
C THR A 113 -5.94 -1.00 -12.80
N ARG A 114 -6.60 -0.14 -13.59
CA ARG A 114 -7.46 -0.61 -14.68
C ARG A 114 -6.65 -1.47 -15.63
N GLY A 115 -7.20 -2.62 -16.01
CA GLY A 115 -6.46 -3.63 -16.78
C GLY A 115 -5.65 -4.65 -15.96
N ALA A 116 -5.52 -4.48 -14.64
CA ALA A 116 -4.93 -5.45 -13.71
C ALA A 116 -5.74 -5.54 -12.38
N HIS A 117 -7.06 -5.43 -12.47
CA HIS A 117 -7.99 -5.28 -11.34
C HIS A 117 -8.74 -6.59 -11.02
N CYS A 118 -7.99 -7.69 -10.89
CA CYS A 118 -8.59 -9.01 -10.71
C CYS A 118 -9.28 -9.19 -9.35
N PHE A 119 -8.82 -8.49 -8.32
CA PHE A 119 -9.44 -8.50 -7.00
C PHE A 119 -10.76 -7.72 -7.02
N ASN A 120 -10.78 -6.51 -7.57
CA ASN A 120 -11.98 -5.71 -7.74
C ASN A 120 -13.06 -6.48 -8.51
N ALA A 121 -12.71 -7.09 -9.65
CA ALA A 121 -13.65 -7.91 -10.41
C ALA A 121 -14.21 -9.09 -9.60
N ALA A 122 -13.38 -9.71 -8.74
CA ALA A 122 -13.84 -10.79 -7.87
C ALA A 122 -14.74 -10.29 -6.73
N VAL A 123 -14.46 -9.11 -6.17
CA VAL A 123 -15.28 -8.47 -5.13
C VAL A 123 -16.65 -8.09 -5.68
N GLU A 124 -16.71 -7.44 -6.84
CA GLU A 124 -17.96 -7.07 -7.49
C GLU A 124 -18.81 -8.28 -7.86
N ALA A 125 -18.19 -9.36 -8.32
CA ALA A 125 -18.88 -10.60 -8.67
C ALA A 125 -19.24 -11.48 -7.46
N GLY A 126 -18.68 -11.21 -6.27
CA GLY A 126 -18.81 -12.06 -5.08
C GLY A 126 -18.19 -13.46 -5.22
N ARG A 127 -17.35 -13.68 -6.25
CA ARG A 127 -16.71 -14.98 -6.55
C ARG A 127 -15.43 -14.75 -7.34
N LEU A 128 -14.58 -15.76 -7.42
CA LEU A 128 -13.37 -15.67 -8.25
C LEU A 128 -13.73 -15.42 -9.73
N VAL A 129 -13.06 -14.44 -10.31
CA VAL A 129 -13.15 -14.05 -11.72
C VAL A 129 -11.75 -14.04 -12.31
N THR A 130 -11.65 -14.48 -13.56
CA THR A 130 -10.41 -14.46 -14.34
C THR A 130 -10.53 -13.39 -15.41
N LEU A 131 -9.67 -12.39 -15.36
CA LEU A 131 -9.56 -11.38 -16.42
C LEU A 131 -9.08 -12.04 -17.73
N PRO A 132 -9.62 -11.68 -18.90
CA PRO A 132 -9.21 -12.28 -20.18
C PRO A 132 -7.73 -12.00 -20.48
N SER A 133 -7.30 -10.77 -20.23
CA SER A 133 -5.94 -10.28 -20.46
C SER A 133 -5.57 -9.22 -19.41
N ILE A 134 -4.26 -9.06 -19.20
CA ILE A 134 -3.72 -7.94 -18.43
C ILE A 134 -3.35 -6.85 -19.44
N THR A 135 -3.95 -5.67 -19.30
CA THR A 135 -3.72 -4.53 -20.20
C THR A 135 -3.02 -3.37 -19.50
N SER A 136 -2.90 -3.40 -18.17
CA SER A 136 -2.24 -2.32 -17.44
C SER A 136 -0.72 -2.38 -17.55
N VAL A 137 -0.06 -1.23 -17.46
CA VAL A 137 1.41 -1.13 -17.43
C VAL A 137 2.01 -1.63 -16.11
N ALA A 138 1.21 -1.70 -15.03
CA ALA A 138 1.63 -2.22 -13.73
C ALA A 138 1.72 -3.75 -13.72
N LYS A 139 2.74 -4.31 -14.38
CA LYS A 139 2.93 -5.76 -14.58
C LYS A 139 2.92 -6.58 -13.28
N CYS A 140 3.43 -6.04 -12.18
CA CYS A 140 3.44 -6.72 -10.88
C CYS A 140 2.04 -6.90 -10.25
N LEU A 141 1.02 -6.17 -10.73
CA LEU A 141 -0.38 -6.41 -10.38
C LEU A 141 -1.05 -7.47 -11.28
N GLY A 142 -0.36 -7.94 -12.33
CA GLY A 142 -0.89 -8.72 -13.46
C GLY A 142 -1.33 -10.15 -13.17
N ALA A 143 -1.85 -10.45 -11.98
CA ALA A 143 -2.60 -11.67 -11.75
C ALA A 143 -3.93 -11.59 -12.51
N LYS A 144 -4.25 -12.61 -13.32
CA LYS A 144 -5.57 -12.68 -13.99
C LYS A 144 -6.69 -13.06 -13.04
N THR A 145 -6.37 -13.84 -12.01
CA THR A 145 -7.31 -14.32 -11.00
C THR A 145 -6.67 -14.09 -9.64
N VAL A 146 -7.38 -13.43 -8.74
CA VAL A 146 -6.91 -13.24 -7.36
C VAL A 146 -6.95 -14.55 -6.59
N ALA A 147 -6.10 -14.71 -5.56
CA ALA A 147 -6.18 -15.85 -4.66
C ALA A 147 -7.52 -15.91 -3.91
N ALA A 148 -8.10 -17.11 -3.76
CA ALA A 148 -9.32 -17.34 -2.99
C ALA A 148 -9.28 -16.74 -1.58
N ARG A 149 -8.11 -16.79 -0.94
CA ARG A 149 -7.91 -16.22 0.39
C ARG A 149 -8.11 -14.70 0.43
N ALA A 150 -7.66 -13.97 -0.59
CA ALA A 150 -7.83 -12.53 -0.64
C ALA A 150 -9.30 -12.13 -0.78
N LEU A 151 -10.07 -12.86 -1.59
CA LEU A 151 -11.53 -12.67 -1.66
C LEU A 151 -12.20 -12.98 -0.31
N ALA A 152 -11.81 -14.08 0.35
CA ALA A 152 -12.35 -14.44 1.66
C ALA A 152 -12.10 -13.36 2.74
N CYS A 153 -10.97 -12.62 2.67
CA CYS A 153 -10.69 -11.53 3.59
C CYS A 153 -11.74 -10.40 3.54
N THR A 154 -12.50 -10.24 2.45
CA THR A 154 -13.57 -9.22 2.36
C THR A 154 -14.77 -9.53 3.25
N GLN A 155 -14.92 -10.79 3.67
CA GLN A 155 -15.95 -11.22 4.63
C GLN A 155 -15.48 -11.07 6.08
N GLU A 156 -14.17 -10.93 6.31
CA GLU A 156 -13.55 -10.88 7.64
C GLU A 156 -13.22 -9.45 8.07
N LEU A 157 -12.85 -8.60 7.11
CA LEU A 157 -12.37 -7.23 7.34
C LEU A 157 -13.02 -6.25 6.37
N ARG A 158 -13.07 -4.98 6.78
CA ARG A 158 -13.53 -3.89 5.91
C ARG A 158 -12.45 -3.60 4.86
N ILE A 159 -12.63 -4.13 3.65
CA ILE A 159 -11.75 -3.89 2.51
C ILE A 159 -12.49 -3.03 1.48
N LEU A 160 -11.90 -1.89 1.13
CA LEU A 160 -12.36 -1.00 0.07
C LEU A 160 -11.50 -1.27 -1.16
N SER A 161 -12.06 -1.98 -2.15
CA SER A 161 -11.38 -2.21 -3.42
C SER A 161 -11.55 -0.99 -4.32
N GLU A 162 -10.44 -0.42 -4.76
CA GLU A 162 -10.40 0.78 -5.58
C GLU A 162 -9.47 0.58 -6.78
N VAL A 163 -9.91 1.09 -7.94
CA VAL A 163 -9.19 0.96 -9.19
C VAL A 163 -8.84 2.36 -9.71
N VAL A 164 -7.56 2.57 -10.00
CA VAL A 164 -7.04 3.81 -10.61
C VAL A 164 -6.60 3.56 -12.03
N GLU A 165 -6.50 4.61 -12.85
CA GLU A 165 -5.89 4.49 -14.17
C GLU A 165 -4.36 4.36 -14.06
N ASP A 166 -3.73 3.73 -15.06
CA ASP A 166 -2.26 3.64 -15.14
C ASP A 166 -1.60 5.03 -15.10
N SER A 167 -2.26 6.03 -15.69
CA SER A 167 -1.82 7.42 -15.67
C SER A 167 -1.73 7.98 -14.25
N GLU A 168 -2.68 7.64 -13.38
CA GLU A 168 -2.66 8.04 -11.97
C GLU A 168 -1.54 7.33 -11.20
N ALA A 169 -1.35 6.03 -11.47
CA ALA A 169 -0.28 5.24 -10.86
C ALA A 169 1.12 5.76 -11.26
N VAL A 170 1.36 6.02 -12.54
CA VAL A 170 2.64 6.56 -13.04
C VAL A 170 2.88 8.00 -12.57
N THR A 171 1.83 8.83 -12.51
CA THR A 171 1.95 10.17 -11.89
C THR A 171 2.32 10.07 -10.42
N ALA A 172 1.75 9.11 -9.68
CA ALA A 172 2.09 8.88 -8.28
C ALA A 172 3.54 8.42 -8.12
N VAL A 173 4.08 7.58 -9.02
CA VAL A 173 5.51 7.21 -9.04
C VAL A 173 6.39 8.45 -9.20
N GLN A 174 6.10 9.31 -10.19
CA GLN A 174 6.89 10.52 -10.43
C GLN A 174 6.86 11.47 -9.23
N ARG A 175 5.66 11.72 -8.67
CA ARG A 175 5.54 12.59 -7.48
C ARG A 175 6.25 12.01 -6.26
N PHE A 176 6.17 10.70 -6.06
CA PHE A 176 6.87 10.02 -4.98
C PHE A 176 8.39 10.09 -5.14
N LEU A 177 8.89 9.97 -6.38
CA LEU A 177 10.29 10.20 -6.67
C LEU A 177 10.72 11.64 -6.34
N ASP A 178 9.88 12.62 -6.65
CA ASP A 178 10.18 14.03 -6.40
C ASP A 178 10.13 14.40 -4.91
N ASP A 179 9.17 13.85 -4.17
CA ASP A 179 8.97 14.12 -2.74
C ASP A 179 9.92 13.29 -1.86
N GLU A 180 10.03 11.98 -2.10
CA GLU A 180 10.71 11.03 -1.21
C GLU A 180 12.05 10.52 -1.77
N ARG A 181 12.43 10.95 -2.98
CA ARG A 181 13.69 10.56 -3.66
C ARG A 181 13.82 9.04 -3.82
N MET A 182 12.68 8.37 -3.98
CA MET A 182 12.60 6.92 -4.14
C MET A 182 11.82 6.59 -5.40
N LEU A 183 12.47 5.89 -6.33
CA LEU A 183 11.81 5.33 -7.49
C LEU A 183 11.13 4.01 -7.10
N VAL A 184 9.87 3.84 -7.50
CA VAL A 184 9.05 2.66 -7.22
C VAL A 184 8.27 2.26 -8.47
N GLU A 185 7.88 0.99 -8.58
CA GLU A 185 7.16 0.51 -9.76
C GLU A 185 5.72 1.06 -9.84
N PRO A 186 5.08 1.02 -11.02
CA PRO A 186 3.68 1.44 -11.18
C PRO A 186 2.70 0.68 -10.26
N ALA A 187 3.01 -0.58 -9.92
CA ALA A 187 2.25 -1.34 -8.92
C ALA A 187 2.24 -0.66 -7.54
N CYS A 188 3.39 -0.15 -7.10
CA CYS A 188 3.49 0.66 -5.88
C CYS A 188 2.87 2.04 -6.08
N GLY A 189 3.01 2.60 -7.28
CA GLY A 189 2.32 3.81 -7.72
C GLY A 189 0.81 3.75 -7.53
N ALA A 190 0.17 2.60 -7.78
CA ALA A 190 -1.26 2.39 -7.54
C ALA A 190 -1.64 2.57 -6.06
N ALA A 191 -0.84 2.05 -5.12
CA ALA A 191 -1.05 2.29 -3.69
C ALA A 191 -0.89 3.78 -3.33
N LEU A 192 0.16 4.42 -3.86
CA LEU A 192 0.44 5.84 -3.64
C LEU A 192 -0.61 6.77 -4.26
N ALA A 193 -1.24 6.34 -5.36
CA ALA A 193 -2.32 7.07 -6.01
C ALA A 193 -3.51 7.30 -5.08
N ALA A 194 -3.73 6.43 -4.07
CA ALA A 194 -4.74 6.65 -3.04
C ALA A 194 -4.62 8.03 -2.38
N ILE A 195 -3.38 8.51 -2.19
CA ILE A 195 -3.08 9.84 -1.68
C ILE A 195 -3.02 10.85 -2.83
N TYR A 196 -2.18 10.60 -3.84
CA TYR A 196 -1.85 11.61 -4.85
C TYR A 196 -2.99 11.99 -5.81
N SER A 197 -4.00 11.12 -5.99
CA SER A 197 -5.20 11.42 -6.77
C SER A 197 -6.36 11.98 -5.92
N GLY A 198 -6.14 12.17 -4.61
CA GLY A 198 -7.16 12.60 -3.66
C GLY A 198 -8.23 11.54 -3.36
N LEU A 199 -7.99 10.27 -3.72
CA LEU A 199 -8.94 9.19 -3.56
C LEU A 199 -9.33 8.94 -2.10
N LEU A 200 -8.41 9.06 -1.15
CA LEU A 200 -8.78 9.01 0.28
C LEU A 200 -9.81 10.09 0.65
N GLY A 201 -9.65 11.31 0.16
CA GLY A 201 -10.62 12.39 0.37
C GLY A 201 -11.98 12.07 -0.26
N LYS A 202 -12.01 11.47 -1.46
CA LYS A 202 -13.24 11.00 -2.11
C LYS A 202 -13.94 9.92 -1.28
N LEU A 203 -13.19 8.98 -0.71
CA LEU A 203 -13.73 7.94 0.16
C LEU A 203 -14.30 8.50 1.47
N GLN A 204 -13.66 9.52 2.05
CA GLN A 204 -14.18 10.22 3.22
C GLN A 204 -15.47 10.97 2.89
N ALA A 205 -15.51 11.71 1.77
CA ALA A 205 -16.70 12.43 1.31
C ALA A 205 -17.88 11.49 1.01
N ALA A 206 -17.59 10.28 0.53
CA ALA A 206 -18.59 9.24 0.29
C ALA A 206 -19.02 8.47 1.57
N GLY A 207 -18.50 8.83 2.75
CA GLY A 207 -18.78 8.13 4.01
C GLY A 207 -18.18 6.71 4.09
N ARG A 208 -17.32 6.34 3.13
CA ARG A 208 -16.65 5.03 3.07
C ARG A 208 -15.39 4.97 3.94
N LEU A 209 -14.86 6.11 4.37
CA LEU A 209 -13.84 6.24 5.40
C LEU A 209 -14.26 7.29 6.44
N SER A 210 -13.67 7.22 7.63
CA SER A 210 -13.91 8.20 8.69
C SER A 210 -13.55 9.62 8.20
N PRO A 211 -14.39 10.64 8.45
CA PRO A 211 -14.07 12.03 8.08
C PRO A 211 -12.81 12.55 8.79
N THR A 212 -12.49 11.99 9.96
CA THR A 212 -11.26 12.26 10.70
C THR A 212 -10.44 10.99 10.80
N LEU A 213 -9.32 10.93 10.06
CA LEU A 213 -8.35 9.85 10.14
C LEU A 213 -7.16 10.33 10.98
N ALA A 214 -6.86 9.65 12.09
CA ALA A 214 -5.73 9.99 12.95
C ALA A 214 -4.38 9.76 12.27
N SER A 215 -4.29 8.68 11.50
CA SER A 215 -3.17 8.37 10.61
C SER A 215 -3.61 7.45 9.47
N VAL A 216 -2.88 7.48 8.36
CA VAL A 216 -3.02 6.53 7.26
C VAL A 216 -1.65 5.91 6.99
N VAL A 217 -1.63 4.59 6.89
CA VAL A 217 -0.41 3.84 6.58
C VAL A 217 -0.47 3.38 5.13
N VAL A 218 0.55 3.72 4.34
CA VAL A 218 0.70 3.20 2.97
C VAL A 218 1.85 2.21 2.92
N ILE A 219 1.56 1.00 2.46
CA ILE A 219 2.58 -0.03 2.23
C ILE A 219 3.23 0.24 0.88
N VAL A 220 4.47 0.72 0.94
CA VAL A 220 5.34 0.94 -0.20
C VAL A 220 6.02 -0.40 -0.53
N CYS A 221 5.39 -1.17 -1.43
CA CYS A 221 5.88 -2.47 -1.86
C CYS A 221 7.18 -2.39 -2.70
N GLY A 222 7.54 -1.19 -3.16
CA GLY A 222 8.78 -0.93 -3.88
C GLY A 222 8.70 -1.45 -5.32
N GLY A 223 9.55 -2.42 -5.63
CA GLY A 223 9.75 -2.94 -6.98
C GLY A 223 11.21 -2.81 -7.44
N ASN A 224 11.67 -3.77 -8.24
CA ASN A 224 13.03 -3.87 -8.78
C ASN A 224 13.07 -3.68 -10.30
N SER A 225 11.92 -3.63 -10.96
CA SER A 225 11.74 -3.55 -12.42
C SER A 225 11.29 -2.15 -12.83
N ILE A 226 11.98 -1.11 -12.33
CA ILE A 226 11.84 0.25 -12.81
C ILE A 226 13.17 1.01 -12.72
N ASP A 227 13.52 1.69 -13.80
CA ASP A 227 14.56 2.72 -13.83
C ASP A 227 14.05 4.06 -14.38
N SER A 228 14.93 5.07 -14.44
CA SER A 228 14.55 6.41 -14.90
C SER A 228 14.10 6.43 -16.37
N ARG A 229 14.66 5.55 -17.21
CA ARG A 229 14.30 5.44 -18.62
C ARG A 229 12.93 4.78 -18.75
N GLU A 230 12.69 3.68 -18.06
CA GLU A 230 11.41 2.99 -18.05
C GLU A 230 10.28 3.91 -17.55
N LEU A 231 10.54 4.74 -16.54
CA LEU A 231 9.57 5.76 -16.10
C LEU A 231 9.23 6.75 -17.23
N GLN A 232 10.22 7.25 -17.97
CA GLN A 232 9.95 8.16 -19.10
C GLN A 232 9.21 7.45 -20.25
N GLU A 233 9.52 6.18 -20.52
CA GLU A 233 8.82 5.39 -21.53
C GLU A 233 7.35 5.17 -21.14
N LEU A 234 7.07 4.85 -19.88
CA LEU A 234 5.71 4.72 -19.36
C LEU A 234 4.93 6.05 -19.44
N LYS A 235 5.58 7.14 -19.05
CA LYS A 235 5.03 8.50 -19.19
C LYS A 235 4.66 8.81 -20.65
N ALA A 236 5.56 8.53 -21.59
CA ALA A 236 5.32 8.74 -23.01
C ALA A 236 4.17 7.86 -23.55
N GLN A 237 4.13 6.58 -23.18
CA GLN A 237 3.06 5.65 -23.55
C GLN A 237 1.67 6.12 -23.08
N LEU A 238 1.62 6.79 -21.93
CA LEU A 238 0.38 7.30 -21.32
C LEU A 238 0.08 8.76 -21.68
N GLY A 239 0.85 9.38 -22.57
CA GLY A 239 0.66 10.77 -23.00
C GLY A 239 0.99 11.81 -21.92
N GLN A 240 1.83 11.45 -20.95
CA GLN A 240 2.28 12.30 -19.85
C GLN A 240 3.67 12.87 -20.16
N SER A 241 3.74 13.91 -20.99
CA SER A 241 5.01 14.61 -21.28
C SER A 241 5.44 15.47 -20.10
#